data_AF-F4S9J9-F1
#
_entry.id   AF-F4S9J9-F1
#
_cell.length_a   1.000
_cell.length_b   1.000
_cell.length_c   1.000
_cell.angle_alpha   90.00
_cell.angle_beta   90.00
_cell.angle_gamma   90.00
#
_symmetry.space_group_name_H-M   'P 1'
#
loop_
_entity.id
_entity.type
_entity.pdbx_description
1 polymer ?
#
loop_
_entity_poly.entity_id
_entity_poly.type
_entity_poly.pdbx_seq_one_letter_code
_entity_poly.pdbx_strand_id
1 'polypeptide(L)'
;MSYSELLKHVQSIQRVYDELPSTSNGVQKQHLPSLILDIWYADATILDVESGKNLVDSEVESWLEALETKRIVLDQLEKISIEFDLEIPLVDYLPAPGSEDWLRLFEAAHRMIDDSKVIQTQSNSPEDEKRG
;
A
#
# COMPACT_ATOMS: atom_id res chain seq x y z
N MET A 1 14.46 -4.23 13.81
CA MET A 1 14.32 -4.97 12.55
C MET A 1 15.03 -4.26 11.41
N SER A 2 15.34 -4.98 10.33
CA SER A 2 15.92 -4.52 9.05
C SER A 2 14.83 -4.30 8.00
N TYR A 3 15.13 -3.53 6.94
CA TYR A 3 14.26 -3.34 5.76
C TYR A 3 13.72 -4.68 5.20
N SER A 4 14.54 -5.74 5.25
CA SER A 4 14.14 -7.07 4.79
C SER A 4 13.03 -7.72 5.63
N GLU A 5 12.92 -7.37 6.92
CA GLU A 5 11.87 -7.88 7.80
C GLU A 5 10.55 -7.14 7.57
N LEU A 6 10.59 -5.82 7.36
CA LEU A 6 9.42 -5.05 6.92
C LEU A 6 8.80 -5.67 5.65
N LEU A 7 9.60 -5.91 4.62
CA LEU A 7 9.11 -6.52 3.39
C LEU A 7 8.49 -7.90 3.61
N LYS A 8 9.05 -8.71 4.51
CA LYS A 8 8.49 -10.03 4.84
C LYS A 8 7.12 -9.89 5.52
N HIS A 9 6.97 -8.96 6.45
CA HIS A 9 5.67 -8.70 7.09
C HIS A 9 4.65 -8.22 6.06
N VAL A 10 5.02 -7.26 5.21
CA VAL A 10 4.15 -6.75 4.15
C VAL A 10 3.70 -7.86 3.21
N GLN A 11 4.62 -8.71 2.75
CA GLN A 11 4.30 -9.86 1.89
C GLN A 11 3.43 -10.91 2.59
N SER A 12 3.73 -11.22 3.85
CA SER A 12 2.97 -12.21 4.61
C SER A 12 1.53 -11.77 4.84
N ILE A 13 1.34 -10.51 5.25
CA ILE A 13 0.01 -9.93 5.49
C ILE A 13 -0.79 -9.88 4.18
N GLN A 14 -0.15 -9.42 3.10
CA GLN A 14 -0.80 -9.35 1.80
C GLN A 14 -1.26 -10.73 1.29
N ARG A 15 -0.47 -11.79 1.49
CA ARG A 15 -0.90 -13.16 1.14
C ARG A 15 -2.16 -13.58 1.87
N VAL A 16 -2.26 -13.28 3.17
CA VAL A 16 -3.47 -13.58 3.95
C VAL A 16 -4.67 -12.82 3.39
N TYR A 17 -4.51 -11.53 3.04
CA TYR A 17 -5.59 -10.76 2.41
C TYR A 17 -5.99 -11.30 1.02
N ASP A 18 -5.03 -11.79 0.23
CA ASP A 18 -5.29 -12.39 -1.09
C ASP A 18 -6.09 -13.71 -0.99
N GLU A 19 -5.90 -14.47 0.09
CA GLU A 19 -6.57 -15.74 0.36
C GLU A 19 -8.00 -15.58 0.91
N LEU A 20 -8.36 -14.39 1.42
CA LEU A 20 -9.71 -14.14 1.92
C LEU A 20 -10.73 -14.13 0.76
N PRO A 21 -11.90 -14.77 0.93
CA PRO A 21 -12.94 -14.76 -0.08
C PRO A 21 -13.32 -13.31 -0.37
N SER A 22 -13.20 -12.92 -1.64
CA SER A 22 -13.54 -11.57 -2.08
C SER A 22 -14.98 -11.28 -1.71
N THR A 23 -15.19 -10.51 -0.65
CA THR A 23 -16.51 -9.96 -0.37
C THR A 23 -16.96 -9.19 -1.62
N SER A 24 -18.23 -9.28 -1.96
CA SER A 24 -18.84 -8.88 -3.24
C SER A 24 -18.64 -7.42 -3.67
N ASN A 25 -17.85 -6.64 -2.92
CA ASN A 25 -17.45 -5.27 -3.22
C ASN A 25 -15.98 -5.11 -3.61
N GLY A 26 -15.19 -6.18 -3.86
CA GLY A 26 -13.91 -6.10 -4.61
C GLY A 26 -12.74 -5.30 -3.98
N VAL A 27 -12.96 -4.61 -2.86
CA VAL A 27 -12.02 -3.62 -2.30
C VAL A 27 -10.96 -4.23 -1.36
N GLN A 28 -11.12 -5.47 -0.89
CA GLN A 28 -10.23 -6.03 0.14
C GLN A 28 -8.89 -6.61 -0.35
N LYS A 29 -8.75 -6.91 -1.64
CA LYS A 29 -7.61 -7.71 -2.13
C LYS A 29 -6.25 -7.00 -2.17
N GLN A 30 -6.16 -5.69 -1.93
CA GLN A 30 -4.88 -4.96 -2.09
C GLN A 30 -4.61 -3.99 -0.95
N HIS A 31 -5.08 -4.30 0.26
CA HIS A 31 -5.12 -3.32 1.33
C HIS A 31 -3.73 -2.78 1.67
N LEU A 32 -2.73 -3.64 1.90
CA LEU A 32 -1.46 -3.18 2.44
C LEU A 32 -0.51 -2.51 1.40
N PRO A 33 -0.29 -3.06 0.19
CA PRO A 33 0.47 -2.38 -0.85
C PRO A 33 -0.14 -1.04 -1.27
N SER A 34 -1.48 -0.94 -1.34
CA SER A 34 -2.13 0.32 -1.69
C SER A 34 -1.91 1.38 -0.62
N LEU A 35 -2.04 1.01 0.67
CA LEU A 35 -1.71 1.90 1.78
C LEU A 35 -0.27 2.40 1.72
N ILE A 36 0.69 1.53 1.38
CA ILE A 36 2.09 1.93 1.20
C ILE A 36 2.26 2.94 0.07
N LEU A 37 1.53 2.79 -1.04
CA LEU A 37 1.56 3.77 -2.12
C LEU A 37 0.90 5.09 -1.71
N ASP A 38 -0.24 5.04 -1.02
CA ASP A 38 -0.98 6.23 -0.58
C ASP A 38 -0.14 7.10 0.36
N ILE A 39 0.55 6.49 1.34
CA ILE A 39 1.44 7.24 2.23
C ILE A 39 2.69 7.75 1.50
N TRP A 40 3.20 7.00 0.51
CA TRP A 40 4.32 7.46 -0.31
C TRP A 40 3.95 8.71 -1.11
N TYR A 41 2.78 8.73 -1.75
CA TYR A 41 2.29 9.91 -2.47
C TYR A 41 2.03 11.09 -1.53
N ALA A 42 1.44 10.83 -0.36
CA ALA A 42 1.24 11.86 0.66
C ALA A 42 2.58 12.48 1.11
N ASP A 43 3.58 11.66 1.43
CA ASP A 43 4.90 12.14 1.82
C ASP A 43 5.62 12.88 0.69
N ALA A 44 5.49 12.43 -0.56
CA ALA A 44 6.05 13.13 -1.71
C ALA A 44 5.43 14.53 -1.88
N THR A 45 4.11 14.65 -1.77
CA THR A 45 3.39 15.94 -1.82
C THR A 45 3.81 16.84 -0.65
N ILE A 46 3.91 16.31 0.57
CA ILE A 46 4.34 17.08 1.75
C ILE A 46 5.75 17.64 1.53
N LEU A 47 6.70 16.79 1.10
CA LEU A 47 8.08 17.20 0.85
C LEU A 47 8.19 18.21 -0.28
N ASP A 48 7.42 18.05 -1.36
CA ASP A 48 7.41 18.99 -2.50
C ASP A 48 6.96 20.38 -2.03
N VAL A 49 5.82 20.45 -1.33
CA VAL A 49 5.27 21.70 -0.79
C VAL A 49 6.21 22.35 0.23
N GLU A 50 6.77 21.57 1.17
CA GLU A 50 7.71 22.08 2.19
C GLU A 50 9.04 22.56 1.60
N SER A 51 9.43 22.06 0.41
CA SER A 51 10.63 22.52 -0.31
C SER A 51 10.41 23.82 -1.10
N GLY A 52 9.14 24.19 -1.33
CA GLY A 52 8.74 25.40 -2.02
C GLY A 52 9.10 26.68 -1.26
N LYS A 53 9.55 27.71 -1.97
CA LYS A 53 9.94 29.00 -1.34
C LYS A 53 8.78 29.95 -1.08
N ASN A 54 7.65 29.81 -1.78
CA ASN A 54 6.44 30.60 -1.62
C ASN A 54 5.24 29.67 -1.81
N LEU A 55 4.37 29.58 -0.80
CA LEU A 55 3.17 28.76 -0.85
C LEU A 55 2.02 29.54 -1.50
N VAL A 56 1.36 28.96 -2.50
CA VAL A 56 0.06 29.43 -3.01
C VAL A 56 -1.09 28.63 -2.39
N ASP A 57 -2.30 29.19 -2.35
CA ASP A 57 -3.46 28.57 -1.67
C ASP A 57 -3.73 27.12 -2.11
N SER A 58 -3.53 26.81 -3.40
CA SER A 58 -3.68 25.44 -3.92
C SER A 58 -2.66 24.45 -3.37
N GLU A 59 -1.42 24.91 -3.09
CA GLU A 59 -0.39 24.07 -2.47
C GLU A 59 -0.70 23.81 -1.00
N VAL A 60 -1.31 24.78 -0.31
CA VAL A 60 -1.79 24.61 1.07
C VAL A 60 -2.91 23.58 1.13
N GLU A 61 -3.86 23.62 0.20
CA GLU A 61 -4.94 22.62 0.10
C GLU A 61 -4.38 21.21 -0.14
N SER A 62 -3.51 21.05 -1.14
CA SER A 62 -2.84 19.76 -1.42
C SER A 62 -2.02 19.24 -0.23
N TRP A 63 -1.36 20.14 0.52
CA TRP A 63 -0.61 19.77 1.72
C TRP A 63 -1.53 19.29 2.84
N LEU A 64 -2.66 19.97 3.07
CA LEU A 64 -3.66 19.53 4.07
C LEU A 64 -4.29 18.18 3.70
N GLU A 65 -4.61 17.96 2.43
CA GLU A 65 -5.09 16.67 1.93
C GLU A 65 -4.05 15.56 2.13
N ALA A 66 -2.78 15.85 1.81
CA ALA A 66 -1.70 14.90 2.00
C ALA A 66 -1.48 14.54 3.48
N LEU A 67 -1.54 15.53 4.39
CA LEU A 67 -1.47 15.30 5.83
C LEU A 67 -2.61 14.41 6.33
N GLU A 68 -3.83 14.65 5.83
CA GLU A 68 -4.99 13.84 6.21
C GLU A 68 -4.90 12.41 5.66
N THR A 69 -4.50 12.24 4.40
CA THR A 69 -4.22 10.91 3.82
C THR A 69 -3.17 10.18 4.65
N LYS A 70 -2.05 10.83 4.96
CA LYS A 70 -0.99 10.26 5.81
C LYS A 70 -1.54 9.81 7.16
N ARG A 71 -2.36 10.64 7.82
CA ARG A 71 -2.98 10.31 9.10
C ARG A 71 -3.88 9.07 9.00
N ILE A 72 -4.75 9.02 8.00
CA ILE A 72 -5.67 7.89 7.77
C ILE A 72 -4.89 6.60 7.52
N VAL A 73 -3.86 6.66 6.67
CA VAL A 73 -3.05 5.48 6.34
C VAL A 73 -2.30 4.97 7.57
N LEU A 74 -1.69 5.86 8.36
CA LEU A 74 -1.00 5.46 9.60
C LEU A 74 -1.94 4.76 10.58
N ASP A 75 -3.17 5.27 10.78
CA ASP A 75 -4.19 4.63 11.61
C ASP A 75 -4.60 3.25 11.08
N GLN A 76 -4.67 3.08 9.76
CA GLN A 76 -4.93 1.79 9.14
C GLN A 76 -3.77 0.81 9.32
N LEU A 77 -2.53 1.26 9.15
CA LEU A 77 -1.33 0.43 9.38
C LEU A 77 -1.23 -0.02 10.84
N GLU A 78 -1.60 0.82 11.79
CA GLU A 78 -1.63 0.47 13.21
C GLU A 78 -2.71 -0.59 13.50
N LYS A 79 -3.92 -0.43 12.93
CA LYS A 79 -4.99 -1.45 13.02
C LYS A 79 -4.56 -2.80 12.45
N ILE A 80 -3.90 -2.81 11.29
CA ILE A 80 -3.36 -4.03 10.68
C ILE A 80 -2.31 -4.66 11.59
N SER A 81 -1.44 -3.85 12.21
CA SER A 81 -0.43 -4.36 13.12
C SER A 81 -1.03 -5.10 14.31
N ILE A 82 -2.15 -4.58 14.85
CA ILE A 82 -2.92 -5.22 15.92
C ILE A 82 -3.63 -6.49 15.41
N GLU A 83 -4.25 -6.43 14.22
CA GLU A 83 -4.95 -7.58 13.61
C GLU A 83 -4.03 -8.79 13.43
N PHE A 84 -2.76 -8.54 13.07
CA PHE A 84 -1.76 -9.57 12.82
C PHE A 84 -0.83 -9.85 14.01
N ASP A 85 -1.14 -9.31 15.19
CA ASP A 85 -0.37 -9.50 16.44
C ASP A 85 1.14 -9.24 16.25
N LEU A 86 1.47 -8.15 15.55
CA LEU A 86 2.87 -7.77 15.34
C LEU A 86 3.46 -7.21 16.63
N GLU A 87 4.63 -7.72 17.03
CA GLU A 87 5.37 -7.26 18.21
C GLU A 87 5.69 -5.75 18.16
N ILE A 88 5.88 -5.22 16.95
CA ILE A 88 6.14 -3.80 16.69
C ILE A 88 5.23 -3.35 15.53
N PRO A 89 4.59 -2.18 15.64
CA PRO A 89 3.73 -1.65 14.60
C PRO A 89 4.43 -1.43 13.25
N LEU A 90 3.71 -1.65 12.15
CA LEU A 90 4.18 -1.39 10.79
C LEU A 90 4.62 0.08 10.60
N VAL A 91 3.95 1.02 11.28
CA VAL A 91 4.27 2.45 11.21
C VAL A 91 5.67 2.77 11.73
N ASP A 92 6.14 2.04 12.74
CA ASP A 92 7.46 2.22 13.34
C ASP A 92 8.59 1.66 12.45
N TYR A 93 8.22 0.91 11.42
CA TYR A 93 9.15 0.32 10.45
C TYR A 93 9.24 1.07 9.14
N LEU A 94 8.37 2.05 8.91
CA LEU A 94 8.40 2.82 7.67
C LEU A 94 9.76 3.52 7.51
N PRO A 95 10.45 3.33 6.37
CA PRO A 95 11.66 4.09 6.07
C PRO A 95 11.41 5.59 6.12
N ALA A 96 12.45 6.36 6.40
CA ALA A 96 12.34 7.82 6.40
C ALA A 96 11.87 8.34 5.02
N PRO A 97 10.91 9.28 4.97
CA PRO A 97 10.46 9.88 3.72
C PRO A 97 11.64 10.43 2.89
N GLY A 98 11.65 10.12 1.59
CA GLY A 98 12.70 10.53 0.66
C GLY A 98 14.01 9.72 0.73
N SER A 99 14.11 8.70 1.59
CA SER A 99 15.27 7.81 1.64
C SER A 99 15.29 6.77 0.51
N GLU A 100 16.45 6.14 0.26
CA GLU A 100 16.56 5.05 -0.72
C GLU A 100 15.65 3.87 -0.38
N ASP A 101 15.56 3.49 0.90
CA ASP A 101 14.69 2.40 1.34
C ASP A 101 13.19 2.75 1.20
N TRP A 102 12.83 4.04 1.25
CA TRP A 102 11.48 4.51 0.95
C TRP A 102 11.11 4.30 -0.52
N LEU A 103 12.04 4.62 -1.43
CA LEU A 103 11.86 4.35 -2.86
C LEU A 103 11.76 2.84 -3.14
N ARG A 104 12.62 2.03 -2.52
CA ARG A 104 12.57 0.56 -2.69
C ARG A 104 11.25 -0.02 -2.16
N LEU A 105 10.72 0.51 -1.06
CA LEU A 105 9.42 0.10 -0.53
C LEU A 105 8.28 0.41 -1.52
N PHE A 106 8.30 1.59 -2.15
CA PHE A 106 7.39 1.95 -3.24
C PHE A 106 7.47 0.98 -4.42
N GLU A 107 8.68 0.66 -4.90
CA GLU A 107 8.87 -0.29 -6.00
C GLU A 107 8.33 -1.68 -5.65
N ALA A 108 8.55 -2.13 -4.41
CA ALA A 108 8.04 -3.40 -3.93
C ALA A 108 6.50 -3.43 -3.89
N ALA A 109 5.88 -2.38 -3.35
CA ALA A 109 4.43 -2.26 -3.29
C ALA A 109 3.79 -2.26 -4.70
N HIS A 110 4.38 -1.52 -5.65
CA HIS A 110 3.93 -1.54 -7.04
C HIS A 110 3.98 -2.93 -7.67
N ARG A 111 5.09 -3.66 -7.50
CA ARG A 111 5.21 -5.03 -8.02
C ARG A 111 4.17 -5.96 -7.41
N MET A 112 3.91 -5.85 -6.11
CA MET A 112 2.91 -6.68 -5.43
C MET A 112 1.49 -6.45 -5.97
N ILE A 113 1.14 -5.21 -6.31
CA ILE A 113 -0.14 -4.87 -6.93
C ILE A 113 -0.24 -5.46 -8.34
N ASP A 114 0.83 -5.36 -9.13
CA ASP A 114 0.86 -5.87 -10.50
C ASP A 114 0.77 -7.40 -10.53
N ASP A 115 1.50 -8.08 -9.65
CA ASP A 115 1.50 -9.54 -9.54
C ASP A 115 0.12 -10.08 -9.07
N SER A 116 -0.57 -9.35 -8.18
CA SER A 116 -1.92 -9.69 -7.70
C SER A 116 -2.98 -9.62 -8.83
N LYS A 117 -2.82 -8.74 -9.83
CA LYS A 117 -3.72 -8.63 -10.98
C LYS A 117 -3.58 -9.80 -11.97
N VAL A 118 -2.42 -10.44 -12.06
CA VAL A 118 -2.15 -11.55 -12.98
C VAL A 118 -2.92 -12.83 -12.57
N ILE A 119 -3.20 -13.01 -11.28
CA ILE A 119 -3.91 -14.22 -10.78
C ILE A 119 -5.42 -14.16 -11.12
N GLN A 120 -6.00 -12.98 -11.30
CA GLN A 120 -7.42 -12.84 -11.67
C GLN A 120 -7.72 -13.12 -13.14
N THR A 121 -6.71 -13.12 -14.03
CA THR A 121 -6.91 -13.32 -15.47
C THR A 121 -6.80 -14.77 -15.95
N GLN A 122 -6.53 -15.74 -15.06
CA GLN A 122 -6.41 -17.16 -15.42
C GLN A 122 -7.53 -18.07 -14.89
N SER A 123 -8.68 -17.52 -14.50
CA SER A 123 -9.86 -18.33 -14.13
C SER A 123 -10.86 -18.41 -15.29
N ASN A 124 -10.80 -19.53 -16.01
CA ASN A 124 -11.86 -20.20 -16.77
C ASN A 124 -12.36 -19.57 -18.09
N SER A 125 -11.70 -19.91 -19.20
CA SER A 125 -12.46 -20.36 -20.37
C SER A 125 -12.57 -21.89 -20.31
N PRO A 126 -13.75 -22.47 -20.10
CA PRO A 126 -13.95 -23.88 -20.38
C PRO A 126 -13.97 -24.05 -21.90
N GLU A 127 -12.90 -24.66 -22.42
CA GLU A 127 -12.98 -25.45 -23.64
C GLU A 127 -13.88 -26.68 -23.42
N ASP A 128 -14.45 -27.16 -24.52
CA ASP A 128 -15.40 -28.28 -24.70
C ASP A 128 -16.87 -27.96 -24.33
N GLU A 129 -17.86 -28.20 -25.19
CA GLU A 129 -18.09 -29.48 -25.84
C GLU A 129 -18.98 -29.40 -27.10
N LYS A 130 -18.64 -30.23 -28.08
CA LYS A 130 -19.34 -30.57 -29.33
C LYS A 130 -20.87 -30.72 -29.21
N ARG A 131 -21.60 -30.17 -30.19
CA ARG A 131 -22.79 -30.79 -30.81
C ARG A 131 -22.73 -30.44 -32.31
N GLY A 132 -22.69 -31.38 -33.25
CA GLY A 132 -23.46 -32.62 -33.30
C GLY A 132 -24.80 -32.29 -33.94
#